data_AF-Q5NEK6-F1
#
_entry.id   AF-Q5NEK6-F1
#
_cell.length_a   1.000
_cell.length_b   1.000
_cell.length_c   1.000
_cell.angle_alpha   90.00
_cell.angle_beta   90.00
_cell.angle_gamma   90.00
#
_symmetry.space_group_name_H-M   'P 1'
#
loop_
_entity.id
_entity.type
_entity.pdbx_description
1 polymer ?
#
loop_
_entity_poly.entity_id
_entity_poly.type
_entity_poly.pdbx_seq_one_letter_code
_entity_poly.pdbx_strand_id
1 'polypeptide(L)'
;MQRANEIYVNANATVIDDPAVLSDIEVARNTLLLPSTAKWSSNTGVLLNLGNTQIVTAVPLDDPPLGSGAYITVAPFTNADITPAIRWQCTAFGFDSELLPSWCVL
;
A
#
# COMPACT_ATOMS: atom_id res chain seq x y z
N MET A 1 -6.39 1.55 -1.08
CA MET A 1 -6.18 2.25 0.20
C MET A 1 -7.45 2.91 0.73
N GLN A 2 -8.28 3.55 -0.11
CA GLN A 2 -9.57 4.15 0.30
C GLN A 2 -10.44 3.22 1.17
N ARG A 3 -10.60 1.95 0.79
CA ARG A 3 -11.39 0.99 1.58
C ARG A 3 -10.81 0.72 2.97
N ALA A 4 -9.49 0.60 3.10
CA ALA A 4 -8.84 0.45 4.41
C ALA A 4 -9.00 1.72 5.26
N ASN A 5 -9.01 2.90 4.63
CA ASN A 5 -9.27 4.17 5.29
C ASN A 5 -10.65 4.20 5.96
N GLU A 6 -11.69 3.81 5.22
CA GLU A 6 -13.06 3.71 5.74
C GLU A 6 -13.17 2.76 6.93
N ILE A 7 -12.50 1.60 6.84
CA ILE A 7 -12.52 0.58 7.90
C ILE A 7 -11.92 1.14 9.20
N TYR A 8 -10.74 1.75 9.14
CA TYR A 8 -10.12 2.37 10.31
C TYR A 8 -10.97 3.50 10.91
N VAL A 9 -11.54 4.38 10.08
CA VAL A 9 -12.41 5.47 10.54
C VAL A 9 -13.67 4.93 11.22
N ASN A 10 -14.35 3.97 10.60
CA ASN A 10 -15.60 3.42 11.13
C ASN A 10 -15.40 2.68 12.46
N ALA A 11 -14.24 2.04 12.64
CA ALA A 11 -13.89 1.36 13.88
C ALA A 11 -13.29 2.29 14.95
N ASN A 12 -13.04 3.57 14.63
CA ASN A 12 -12.30 4.49 15.48
C ASN A 12 -10.95 3.91 15.95
N ALA A 13 -10.26 3.21 15.05
CA ALA A 13 -8.98 2.58 15.32
C ALA A 13 -7.89 3.64 15.52
N THR A 14 -6.91 3.34 16.36
CA THR A 14 -5.79 4.27 16.68
C THR A 14 -4.41 3.67 16.46
N VAL A 15 -4.35 2.39 16.12
CA VAL A 15 -3.10 1.66 15.94
C VAL A 15 -3.09 0.95 14.59
N ILE A 16 -1.90 0.81 14.02
CA ILE A 16 -1.71 -0.03 12.84
C ILE A 16 -2.10 -1.45 13.23
N ASP A 17 -2.77 -2.12 12.31
CA ASP A 17 -3.15 -3.52 12.47
C ASP A 17 -3.96 -3.80 13.75
N ASP A 18 -4.83 -2.86 14.14
CA ASP A 18 -5.80 -3.08 15.23
C ASP A 18 -6.57 -4.39 14.98
N PRO A 19 -6.50 -5.38 15.91
CA PRO A 19 -7.12 -6.69 15.71
C PRO A 19 -8.61 -6.63 15.38
N ALA A 20 -9.31 -5.56 15.78
CA ALA A 20 -10.73 -5.37 15.49
C ALA A 20 -11.02 -5.12 14.00
N VAL A 21 -10.04 -4.68 13.20
CA VAL A 21 -10.23 -4.35 11.78
C VAL A 21 -9.43 -5.21 10.82
N LEU A 22 -8.54 -6.06 11.32
CA LEU A 22 -7.61 -6.84 10.49
C LEU A 22 -8.31 -7.72 9.47
N SER A 23 -9.35 -8.44 9.88
CA SER A 23 -10.09 -9.33 8.98
C SER A 23 -10.72 -8.55 7.82
N ASP A 24 -11.26 -7.37 8.10
CA ASP A 24 -11.98 -6.56 7.13
C ASP A 24 -11.01 -5.93 6.13
N ILE A 25 -9.85 -5.48 6.60
CA ILE A 25 -8.77 -4.99 5.76
C ILE A 25 -8.26 -6.12 4.85
N GLU A 26 -8.10 -7.32 5.39
CA GLU A 26 -7.62 -8.47 4.64
C GLU A 26 -8.62 -8.89 3.55
N VAL A 27 -9.91 -8.90 3.86
CA VAL A 27 -10.99 -9.12 2.88
C VAL A 27 -10.96 -8.04 1.79
N ALA A 28 -10.80 -6.77 2.17
CA ALA A 28 -10.71 -5.68 1.21
C ALA A 28 -9.49 -5.82 0.28
N ARG A 29 -8.32 -6.21 0.80
CA ARG A 29 -7.13 -6.46 -0.02
C ARG A 29 -7.36 -7.60 -1.00
N ASN A 30 -7.90 -8.73 -0.53
CA ASN A 30 -8.16 -9.89 -1.38
C ASN A 30 -9.13 -9.61 -2.53
N THR A 31 -10.06 -8.66 -2.34
CA THR A 31 -11.08 -8.32 -3.33
C THR A 31 -10.69 -7.18 -4.27
N LEU A 32 -9.75 -6.31 -3.87
CA LEU A 32 -9.41 -5.08 -4.59
C LEU A 32 -8.00 -5.05 -5.18
N LEU A 33 -7.11 -5.99 -4.80
CA LEU A 33 -5.80 -6.10 -5.43
C LEU A 33 -5.96 -6.48 -6.91
N LEU A 34 -5.21 -5.80 -7.76
CA LEU A 34 -5.04 -6.08 -9.17
C LEU A 34 -3.82 -7.00 -9.38
N PRO A 35 -3.67 -7.65 -10.55
CA PRO A 35 -2.50 -8.48 -10.85
C PRO A 35 -1.17 -7.76 -10.64
N SER A 36 -1.11 -6.45 -10.89
CA SER A 36 0.08 -5.61 -10.69
C SER A 36 0.33 -5.16 -9.25
N THR A 37 -0.51 -5.60 -8.32
CA THR A 37 -0.39 -5.27 -6.91
C THR A 37 -0.27 -6.54 -6.07
N ALA A 38 0.36 -6.40 -4.91
CA ALA A 38 0.48 -7.50 -3.96
C ALA A 38 0.28 -6.99 -2.53
N LYS A 39 0.05 -7.94 -1.64
CA LYS A 39 0.16 -7.70 -0.20
C LYS A 39 1.60 -7.34 0.14
N TRP A 40 1.79 -6.26 0.87
CA TRP A 40 3.09 -5.86 1.41
C TRP A 40 3.02 -5.78 2.92
N SER A 41 4.12 -6.13 3.59
CA SER A 41 4.41 -6.06 5.04
C SER A 41 3.29 -5.48 5.92
N SER A 42 2.96 -6.17 7.03
CA SER A 42 1.75 -5.98 7.86
C SER A 42 0.46 -6.43 7.17
N ASN A 43 -0.68 -6.40 7.89
CA ASN A 43 -1.98 -6.77 7.31
C ASN A 43 -2.57 -5.66 6.41
N THR A 44 -1.97 -4.47 6.39
CA THR A 44 -2.59 -3.30 5.78
C THR A 44 -1.84 -2.75 4.58
N GLY A 45 -0.53 -3.04 4.47
CA GLY A 45 0.31 -2.55 3.38
C GLY A 45 0.01 -3.18 2.02
N VAL A 46 0.26 -2.43 0.95
CA VAL A 46 0.22 -2.96 -0.42
C VAL A 46 1.50 -2.60 -1.18
N LEU A 47 1.84 -3.41 -2.16
CA LEU A 47 2.89 -3.16 -3.13
C LEU A 47 2.26 -2.98 -4.50
N LEU A 48 2.77 -2.05 -5.29
CA LEU A 48 2.44 -1.86 -6.70
C LEU A 48 3.72 -2.01 -7.53
N ASN A 49 3.71 -2.96 -8.46
CA ASN A 49 4.79 -3.17 -9.41
C ASN A 49 4.72 -2.10 -10.51
N LEU A 50 5.80 -1.34 -10.67
CA LEU A 50 5.93 -0.30 -11.69
C LEU A 50 7.00 -0.66 -12.73
N GLY A 51 7.70 -1.76 -12.53
CA GLY A 51 8.77 -2.25 -13.39
C GLY A 51 8.29 -3.34 -14.34
N ASN A 52 9.21 -3.78 -15.19
CA ASN A 52 8.96 -4.82 -16.20
C ASN A 52 9.26 -6.25 -15.71
N THR A 53 9.60 -6.43 -14.44
CA THR A 53 9.89 -7.72 -13.81
C THR A 53 8.91 -8.01 -12.69
N GLN A 54 8.48 -9.26 -12.55
CA GLN A 54 7.57 -9.69 -11.48
C GLN A 54 8.22 -9.51 -10.10
N ILE A 55 7.44 -9.03 -9.12
CA ILE A 55 7.88 -8.83 -7.73
C ILE A 55 6.89 -9.51 -6.78
N VAL A 56 7.38 -10.51 -6.04
CA VAL A 56 6.53 -11.39 -5.21
C VAL A 56 5.44 -12.01 -6.10
N THR A 57 4.18 -11.64 -5.90
CA THR A 57 3.02 -12.07 -6.71
C THR A 57 2.53 -10.97 -7.65
N ALA A 58 3.07 -9.76 -7.58
CA ALA A 58 2.67 -8.64 -8.44
C ALA A 58 3.37 -8.74 -9.81
N VAL A 59 2.58 -8.97 -10.86
CA VAL A 59 3.10 -8.98 -12.24
C VAL A 59 3.28 -7.55 -12.77
N PRO A 60 4.09 -7.32 -13.81
CA PRO A 60 4.19 -6.01 -14.44
C PRO A 60 2.82 -5.49 -14.93
N LEU A 61 2.69 -4.17 -15.01
CA LEU A 61 1.65 -3.54 -15.82
C LEU A 61 1.88 -3.85 -17.30
N ASP A 62 0.84 -3.73 -18.13
CA ASP A 62 0.96 -3.92 -19.58
C ASP A 62 1.96 -2.93 -20.22
N ASP A 63 2.03 -1.71 -19.70
CA ASP A 63 3.00 -0.68 -20.07
C ASP A 63 3.67 -0.12 -18.80
N PRO A 64 4.74 -0.78 -18.31
CA PRO A 64 5.36 -0.41 -17.04
C PRO A 64 6.14 0.91 -17.18
N PRO A 65 5.90 1.90 -16.31
CA PRO A 65 6.50 3.24 -16.44
C PRO A 65 8.00 3.28 -16.10
N LEU A 66 8.53 2.23 -15.46
CA LEU A 66 9.89 2.18 -14.93
C LEU A 66 10.65 0.91 -15.34
N GLY A 67 11.95 0.91 -15.09
CA GLY A 67 12.85 -0.21 -15.38
C GLY A 67 12.67 -1.42 -14.47
N SER A 68 13.54 -2.41 -14.64
CA SER A 68 13.50 -3.66 -13.87
C SER A 68 13.62 -3.42 -12.37
N GLY A 69 12.81 -4.14 -11.59
CA GLY A 69 12.83 -4.11 -10.13
C GLY A 69 12.21 -2.87 -9.50
N ALA A 70 11.56 -2.00 -10.28
CA ALA A 70 10.91 -0.80 -9.76
C ALA A 70 9.53 -1.11 -9.16
N TYR A 71 9.31 -0.72 -7.90
CA TYR A 71 8.00 -0.82 -7.26
C TYR A 71 7.82 0.21 -6.15
N ILE A 72 6.57 0.45 -5.79
CA ILE A 72 6.23 1.23 -4.61
C ILE A 72 5.53 0.36 -3.58
N THR A 73 5.71 0.71 -2.32
CA THR A 73 4.90 0.18 -1.22
C THR A 73 4.09 1.30 -0.61
N VAL A 74 2.84 1.03 -0.27
CA VAL A 74 1.92 1.98 0.35
C VAL A 74 1.40 1.38 1.65
N ALA A 75 1.77 1.96 2.80
CA ALA A 75 1.42 1.45 4.13
C ALA A 75 1.50 2.58 5.19
N PRO A 76 0.79 2.48 6.32
CA PRO A 76 1.10 3.28 7.50
C PRO A 76 2.41 2.76 8.13
N PHE A 77 3.23 3.64 8.69
CA PHE A 77 4.54 3.27 9.27
C PHE A 77 4.51 3.26 10.80
N THR A 78 3.71 4.15 11.38
CA THR A 78 3.54 4.27 12.83
C THR A 78 2.05 4.40 13.18
N ASN A 79 1.68 4.15 14.44
CA ASN A 79 0.31 4.37 14.91
C ASN A 79 -0.15 5.84 14.74
N ALA A 80 0.79 6.79 14.68
CA ALA A 80 0.50 8.18 14.37
C ALA A 80 0.03 8.39 12.91
N ASP A 81 0.18 7.39 12.05
CA ASP A 81 -0.39 7.40 10.70
C ASP A 81 -1.84 6.90 10.66
N ILE A 82 -2.43 6.47 11.79
CA ILE A 82 -3.83 6.05 11.86
C ILE A 82 -4.71 7.14 12.52
N THR A 83 -4.13 7.97 13.40
CA THR A 83 -4.86 9.00 14.17
C THR A 83 -4.06 10.30 14.31
N PRO A 84 -4.68 11.49 14.25
CA PRO A 84 -6.11 11.79 14.13
C PRO A 84 -6.67 11.72 12.70
N ALA A 85 -5.81 11.62 11.70
CA ALA A 85 -6.17 11.39 10.31
C ALA A 85 -5.25 10.31 9.74
N ILE A 86 -5.81 9.45 8.90
CA ILE A 86 -5.06 8.33 8.34
C ILE A 86 -4.12 8.86 7.26
N ARG A 87 -2.84 8.51 7.37
CA ARG A 87 -1.76 8.85 6.45
C ARG A 87 -1.22 7.58 5.84
N TRP A 88 -1.09 7.60 4.52
CA TRP A 88 -0.51 6.50 3.76
C TRP A 88 0.87 6.90 3.31
N GLN A 89 1.89 6.21 3.82
CA GLN A 89 3.27 6.46 3.45
C GLN A 89 3.63 5.65 2.22
N CYS A 90 4.43 6.25 1.34
CA CYS A 90 4.95 5.59 0.17
C CYS A 90 6.45 5.35 0.30
N THR A 91 6.94 4.26 -0.28
CA THR A 91 8.38 4.03 -0.42
C THR A 91 8.68 3.51 -1.80
N ALA A 92 9.56 4.22 -2.51
CA ALA A 92 10.08 3.82 -3.80
C ALA A 92 11.23 2.82 -3.63
N PHE A 93 11.24 1.80 -4.48
CA PHE A 93 12.31 0.83 -4.59
C PHE A 93 12.70 0.69 -6.05
N GLY A 94 14.01 0.72 -6.34
CA GLY A 94 14.51 0.56 -7.71
C GLY A 94 14.36 1.80 -8.60
N PHE A 95 13.94 2.94 -8.06
CA PHE A 95 13.89 4.23 -8.75
C PHE A 95 13.95 5.40 -7.75
N ASP A 96 14.08 6.63 -8.27
CA ASP A 96 14.17 7.86 -7.47
C ASP A 96 12.81 8.23 -6.86
N SER A 97 12.78 8.50 -5.55
CA SER A 97 11.58 8.93 -4.84
C SER A 97 11.04 10.29 -5.30
N GLU A 98 11.85 11.10 -5.98
CA GLU A 98 11.40 12.34 -6.62
C GLU A 98 10.35 12.11 -7.72
N LEU A 99 10.29 10.90 -8.28
CA LEU A 99 9.29 10.51 -9.26
C LEU A 99 7.95 10.10 -8.63
N LEU A 100 7.87 10.03 -7.30
CA LEU A 100 6.61 9.73 -6.62
C LEU A 100 5.62 10.88 -6.76
N PRO A 101 4.32 10.58 -6.90
CA PRO A 101 3.29 11.60 -6.85
C PRO A 101 3.37 12.42 -5.56
N SER A 102 2.98 13.70 -5.60
CA SER A 102 3.05 14.59 -4.43
C SER A 102 2.18 14.16 -3.24
N TRP A 103 1.19 13.28 -3.45
CA TRP A 103 0.38 12.67 -2.38
C TRP A 103 1.10 11.48 -1.70
N CYS A 104 2.17 11.01 -2.32
CA CYS A 104 2.91 9.78 -2.04
C CYS A 104 4.35 10.14 -1.61
N VAL A 105 4.49 11.19 -0.80
CA VAL A 105 5.78 11.73 -0.34
C VAL A 105 5.88 11.52 1.18
N LEU A 106 7.03 11.02 1.63
CA LEU A 106 7.42 10.87 3.03
C LEU A 106 7.66 12.24 3.69
#